data_AF-A0A954QSX1-F1
#
_entry.id   AF-A0A954QSX1-F1
#
_cell.length_a   1.000
_cell.length_b   1.000
_cell.length_c   1.000
_cell.angle_alpha   90.00
_cell.angle_beta   90.00
_cell.angle_gamma   90.00
#
_symmetry.space_group_name_H-M   'P 1'
#
loop_
_entity.id
_entity.type
_entity.pdbx_description
1 polymer ?
#
loop_
_entity_poly.entity_id
_entity_poly.type
_entity_poly.pdbx_seq_one_letter_code
_entity_poly.pdbx_strand_id
1 'polypeptide(L)'
;MATAPVSRPLVESLPETRGEKRRSRRRQTAHLKGVPQSKALRESMRAKCQEVADRLDKDRPLTKDEMEAVARALLEEIGQPESYLGWTMVMLATAFWQDQVASIPPSRRLFLLPHCLKHAEGCPADYDEFGLDCKTCGACSIADFRTMAEDMGYKVLVAEGSPIVLKIIVSGYVDAIVGVACLNVLEKAIDKILLAGIPCMAVPLLSSDCRNTSVDEDWVSEMIRVKPRQAATTTRTYVHLMRAASRMFEPDELERLAPRLRGGPRLAEANGQGIGALDPIAATEALAYDFLSKGGKHSRPFITLAV
;
A
#
# COMPACT_ATOMS: atom_id res chain seq x y z
N MET A 1 -40.61 48.65 -43.37
CA MET A 1 -40.07 47.47 -44.09
C MET A 1 -39.78 46.40 -43.06
N ALA A 2 -40.48 45.27 -43.19
CA ALA A 2 -40.41 44.10 -42.31
C ALA A 2 -39.29 43.13 -42.74
N THR A 3 -39.18 42.02 -41.98
CA THR A 3 -38.45 40.76 -42.22
C THR A 3 -37.01 40.71 -41.67
N ALA A 4 -36.50 39.67 -41.02
CA ALA A 4 -37.01 38.38 -40.52
C ALA A 4 -35.92 37.78 -39.58
N PRO A 5 -36.21 36.79 -38.71
CA PRO A 5 -35.25 36.23 -37.76
C PRO A 5 -34.29 35.24 -38.42
N VAL A 6 -33.03 35.22 -37.98
CA VAL A 6 -32.04 34.23 -38.44
C VAL A 6 -32.24 32.91 -37.70
N SER A 7 -32.69 31.93 -38.48
CA SER A 7 -32.90 30.52 -38.12
C SER A 7 -31.59 29.85 -37.69
N ARG A 8 -31.61 29.13 -36.56
CA ARG A 8 -30.60 28.12 -36.23
C ARG A 8 -30.80 26.90 -37.15
N PRO A 9 -29.73 26.26 -37.65
CA PRO A 9 -29.87 24.96 -38.31
C PRO A 9 -30.22 23.89 -37.27
N LEU A 10 -31.16 23.01 -37.62
CA LEU A 10 -31.40 21.76 -36.91
C LEU A 10 -30.12 20.92 -36.95
N VAL A 11 -29.55 20.65 -35.78
CA VAL A 11 -28.59 19.55 -35.61
C VAL A 11 -29.43 18.29 -35.42
N GLU A 12 -29.30 17.36 -36.36
CA GLU A 12 -29.87 16.01 -36.27
C GLU A 12 -29.45 15.35 -34.95
N SER A 13 -30.44 14.85 -34.23
CA SER A 13 -30.28 14.11 -32.98
C SER A 13 -29.58 12.79 -33.23
N LEU A 14 -28.30 12.70 -32.88
CA LEU A 14 -27.62 11.42 -32.66
C LEU A 14 -28.24 10.75 -31.42
N PRO A 15 -28.54 9.43 -31.47
CA PRO A 15 -29.19 8.76 -30.36
C PRO A 15 -28.27 8.77 -29.14
N GLU A 16 -28.79 9.30 -28.03
CA GLU A 16 -28.16 9.21 -26.72
C GLU A 16 -27.93 7.74 -26.37
N THR A 17 -26.70 7.26 -26.52
CA THR A 17 -26.27 6.04 -25.86
C THR A 17 -26.30 6.32 -24.36
N ARG A 18 -27.40 5.91 -23.72
CA ARG A 18 -27.53 5.86 -22.26
C ARG A 18 -26.31 5.10 -21.74
N GLY A 19 -25.36 5.85 -21.19
CA GLY A 19 -24.22 5.29 -20.50
C GLY A 19 -24.74 4.45 -19.35
N GLU A 20 -24.79 3.14 -19.55
CA GLU A 20 -24.98 2.20 -18.47
C GLU A 20 -23.88 2.49 -17.45
N LYS A 21 -24.30 2.98 -16.28
CA LYS A 21 -23.43 3.10 -15.12
C LYS A 21 -22.84 1.72 -14.88
N ARG A 22 -21.60 1.53 -15.32
CA ARG A 22 -20.80 0.33 -15.10
C ARG A 22 -20.56 0.24 -13.59
N ARG A 23 -21.54 -0.27 -12.86
CA ARG A 23 -21.39 -0.68 -11.46
C ARG A 23 -20.29 -1.74 -11.51
N SER A 24 -19.10 -1.37 -11.06
CA SER A 24 -17.96 -2.27 -10.88
C SER A 24 -18.43 -3.44 -10.01
N ARG A 25 -18.91 -4.51 -10.64
CA ARG A 25 -19.10 -5.80 -9.97
C ARG A 25 -17.70 -6.19 -9.51
N ARG A 26 -17.50 -6.21 -8.20
CA ARG A 26 -16.26 -6.66 -7.58
C ARG A 26 -15.94 -8.05 -8.15
N ARG A 27 -14.87 -8.15 -8.95
CA ARG A 27 -14.45 -9.40 -9.59
C ARG A 27 -14.26 -10.45 -8.49
N GLN A 28 -14.91 -11.62 -8.63
CA GLN A 28 -14.81 -12.68 -7.63
C GLN A 28 -13.52 -13.45 -7.87
N THR A 29 -12.46 -13.10 -7.14
CA THR A 29 -11.10 -13.60 -7.38
C THR A 29 -10.68 -14.76 -6.46
N ALA A 30 -11.61 -15.33 -5.69
CA ALA A 30 -11.29 -16.40 -4.74
C ALA A 30 -10.63 -17.62 -5.41
N HIS A 31 -11.05 -17.96 -6.64
CA HIS A 31 -10.51 -19.07 -7.42
C HIS A 31 -9.05 -18.86 -7.86
N LEU A 32 -8.53 -17.63 -7.81
CA LEU A 32 -7.18 -17.24 -8.25
C LEU A 32 -6.15 -17.23 -7.09
N LYS A 33 -6.54 -17.73 -5.92
CA LYS A 33 -5.78 -17.62 -4.67
C LYS A 33 -5.35 -18.98 -4.11
N GLY A 34 -5.10 -19.93 -5.00
CA GLY A 34 -4.43 -21.17 -4.65
C GLY A 34 -2.97 -20.90 -4.28
N VAL A 35 -2.48 -21.61 -3.27
CA VAL A 35 -1.06 -21.67 -2.93
C VAL A 35 -0.52 -23.05 -3.34
N PRO A 36 0.61 -23.14 -4.06
CA PRO A 36 1.18 -24.44 -4.41
C PRO A 36 1.55 -25.23 -3.15
N GLN A 37 1.08 -26.48 -3.07
CA GLN A 37 1.11 -27.28 -1.83
C GLN A 37 2.53 -27.74 -1.46
N SER A 38 3.31 -28.23 -2.44
CA SER A 38 4.65 -28.74 -2.17
C SER A 38 5.69 -27.61 -2.20
N LYS A 39 6.68 -27.69 -1.29
CA LYS A 39 7.81 -26.75 -1.27
C LYS A 39 8.59 -26.76 -2.60
N ALA A 40 8.85 -27.95 -3.14
CA ALA A 40 9.54 -28.11 -4.43
C ALA A 40 8.83 -27.38 -5.59
N LEU A 41 7.49 -27.42 -5.64
CA LEU A 41 6.72 -26.68 -6.64
C LEU A 41 6.83 -25.17 -6.41
N ARG A 42 6.71 -24.71 -5.15
CA ARG A 42 6.88 -23.30 -4.79
C ARG A 42 8.27 -22.78 -5.18
N GLU A 43 9.33 -23.55 -4.92
CA GLU A 43 10.71 -23.22 -5.29
C GLU A 43 10.89 -23.13 -6.80
N SER A 44 10.41 -24.12 -7.55
CA SER A 44 10.46 -24.13 -9.02
C SER A 44 9.75 -22.91 -9.63
N MET A 45 8.53 -22.62 -9.17
CA MET A 45 7.77 -21.46 -9.64
C MET A 45 8.43 -20.13 -9.25
N ARG A 46 8.98 -20.02 -8.03
CA ARG A 46 9.70 -18.83 -7.56
C ARG A 46 10.95 -18.57 -8.42
N ALA A 47 11.72 -19.61 -8.75
CA ALA A 47 12.89 -19.50 -9.64
C ALA A 47 12.48 -18.99 -11.03
N LYS A 48 11.38 -19.50 -11.57
CA LYS A 48 10.83 -19.03 -12.85
C LYS A 48 10.34 -17.57 -12.80
N CYS A 49 9.74 -17.14 -11.69
CA CYS A 49 9.40 -15.73 -11.48
C CYS A 49 10.66 -14.84 -11.48
N GLN A 50 11.77 -15.30 -10.90
CA GLN A 50 13.04 -14.57 -10.93
C GLN A 50 13.58 -14.43 -12.36
N GLU A 51 13.63 -15.51 -13.12
CA GLU A 51 14.08 -15.49 -14.53
C GLU A 51 13.29 -14.49 -15.38
N VAL A 52 11.96 -14.42 -15.18
CA VAL A 52 11.10 -13.45 -15.85
C VAL A 52 11.39 -12.04 -15.36
N ALA A 53 11.47 -11.83 -14.04
CA ALA A 53 11.70 -10.52 -13.44
C ALA A 53 13.05 -9.89 -13.83
N ASP A 54 14.08 -10.70 -14.06
CA ASP A 54 15.39 -10.25 -14.53
C ASP A 54 15.36 -9.66 -15.95
N ARG A 55 14.34 -10.00 -16.75
CA ARG A 55 14.16 -9.53 -18.14
C ARG A 55 13.20 -8.34 -18.25
N LEU A 56 12.52 -7.99 -17.16
CA LEU A 56 11.54 -6.89 -17.16
C LEU A 56 12.27 -5.54 -17.16
N ASP A 57 11.64 -4.56 -17.82
CA ASP A 57 12.01 -3.16 -17.66
C ASP A 57 11.68 -2.70 -16.22
N LYS A 58 12.71 -2.31 -15.48
CA LYS A 58 12.61 -1.83 -14.09
C LYS A 58 12.69 -0.31 -13.98
N ASP A 59 12.56 0.46 -15.06
CA ASP A 59 12.57 1.93 -14.99
C ASP A 59 11.29 2.50 -14.35
N ARG A 60 10.17 1.81 -14.51
CA ARG A 60 8.88 2.17 -13.90
C ARG A 60 8.21 0.95 -13.26
N PRO A 61 7.33 1.14 -12.26
CA PRO A 61 6.51 0.06 -11.75
C PRO A 61 5.62 -0.51 -12.85
N LEU A 62 5.44 -1.82 -12.85
CA LEU A 62 4.39 -2.47 -13.62
C LEU A 62 3.02 -2.04 -13.09
N THR A 63 2.07 -1.85 -14.00
CA THR A 63 0.65 -1.79 -13.63
C THR A 63 0.16 -3.18 -13.22
N LYS A 64 -0.98 -3.22 -12.51
CA LYS A 64 -1.62 -4.48 -12.13
C LYS A 64 -1.91 -5.35 -13.36
N ASP A 65 -2.43 -4.76 -14.42
CA ASP A 65 -2.83 -5.48 -15.63
C ASP A 65 -1.61 -6.05 -16.38
N GLU A 66 -0.51 -5.28 -16.46
CA GLU A 66 0.76 -5.78 -17.01
C GLU A 66 1.31 -6.95 -16.18
N MET A 67 1.29 -6.84 -14.86
CA MET A 67 1.73 -7.92 -13.97
C MET A 67 0.84 -9.16 -14.07
N GLU A 68 -0.49 -8.98 -14.17
CA GLU A 68 -1.44 -10.07 -14.37
C GLU A 68 -1.18 -10.77 -15.70
N ALA A 69 -0.93 -10.03 -16.78
CA ALA A 69 -0.61 -10.60 -18.09
C ALA A 69 0.69 -11.42 -18.07
N VAL A 70 1.75 -10.88 -17.46
CA VAL A 70 3.04 -11.59 -17.30
C VAL A 70 2.86 -12.86 -16.45
N ALA A 71 2.12 -12.77 -15.35
CA ALA A 71 1.88 -13.92 -14.48
C ALA A 71 1.07 -15.03 -15.18
N ARG A 72 0.07 -14.66 -15.99
CA ARG A 72 -0.73 -15.62 -16.77
C ARG A 72 0.12 -16.31 -17.84
N ALA A 73 0.91 -15.55 -18.60
CA ALA A 73 1.80 -16.10 -19.61
C ALA A 73 2.82 -17.07 -18.98
N LEU A 74 3.37 -16.70 -17.82
CA LEU A 74 4.28 -17.57 -17.07
C LEU A 74 3.58 -18.88 -16.67
N LEU A 75 2.39 -18.82 -16.07
CA LEU A 75 1.64 -20.01 -15.66
C LEU A 75 1.36 -20.95 -16.83
N GLU A 76 1.00 -20.40 -17.99
CA GLU A 76 0.80 -21.16 -19.22
C GLU A 76 2.10 -21.84 -19.70
N GLU A 77 3.22 -21.11 -19.71
CA GLU A 77 4.54 -21.64 -20.08
C GLU A 77 4.96 -22.83 -19.22
N ILE A 78 4.75 -22.75 -17.90
CA ILE A 78 5.14 -23.80 -16.96
C ILE A 78 4.04 -24.85 -16.69
N GLY A 79 2.92 -24.78 -17.42
CA GLY A 79 1.80 -25.74 -17.33
C GLY A 79 1.12 -25.77 -15.96
N GLN A 80 1.05 -24.64 -15.26
CA GLN A 80 0.42 -24.52 -13.94
C GLN A 80 -0.99 -23.92 -14.01
N PRO A 81 -1.89 -24.27 -13.08
CA PRO A 81 -3.27 -23.82 -13.13
C PRO A 81 -3.41 -22.31 -12.86
N GLU A 82 -4.43 -21.70 -13.46
CA GLU A 82 -4.79 -20.28 -13.24
C GLU A 82 -5.09 -19.96 -11.77
N SER A 83 -5.44 -20.98 -10.97
CA SER A 83 -5.65 -20.82 -9.54
C SER A 83 -4.43 -20.30 -8.78
N TYR A 84 -3.21 -20.43 -9.33
CA TYR A 84 -1.99 -19.89 -8.75
C TYR A 84 -1.65 -18.46 -9.19
N LEU A 85 -2.54 -17.78 -9.92
CA LEU A 85 -2.29 -16.44 -10.44
C LEU A 85 -1.94 -15.43 -9.34
N GLY A 86 -2.75 -15.34 -8.28
CA GLY A 86 -2.49 -14.40 -7.18
C GLY A 86 -1.16 -14.68 -6.47
N TRP A 87 -0.80 -15.95 -6.29
CA TRP A 87 0.48 -16.34 -5.73
C TRP A 87 1.66 -15.95 -6.64
N THR A 88 1.52 -16.21 -7.94
CA THR A 88 2.54 -15.92 -8.95
C THR A 88 2.78 -14.42 -9.09
N MET A 89 1.72 -13.60 -9.05
CA MET A 89 1.85 -12.14 -9.04
C MET A 89 2.65 -11.63 -7.84
N VAL A 90 2.46 -12.21 -6.65
CA VAL A 90 3.24 -11.84 -5.45
C VAL A 90 4.73 -12.18 -5.61
N MET A 91 5.03 -13.37 -6.16
CA MET A 91 6.42 -13.77 -6.41
C MET A 91 7.10 -12.93 -7.49
N LEU A 92 6.38 -12.59 -8.58
CA LEU A 92 6.87 -11.67 -9.59
C LEU A 92 7.13 -10.28 -9.02
N ALA A 93 6.21 -9.73 -8.22
CA ALA A 93 6.41 -8.44 -7.56
C ALA A 93 7.63 -8.47 -6.63
N THR A 94 7.78 -9.54 -5.85
CA THR A 94 8.92 -9.73 -4.95
C THR A 94 10.24 -9.77 -5.72
N ALA A 95 10.32 -10.57 -6.80
CA ALA A 95 11.51 -10.67 -7.64
C ALA A 95 11.83 -9.36 -8.38
N PHE A 96 10.81 -8.65 -8.86
CA PHE A 96 10.97 -7.35 -9.52
C PHE A 96 11.64 -6.32 -8.61
N TRP A 97 11.19 -6.22 -7.34
CA TRP A 97 11.66 -5.22 -6.37
C TRP A 97 12.87 -5.67 -5.53
N GLN A 98 13.28 -6.93 -5.60
CA GLN A 98 14.29 -7.51 -4.71
C GLN A 98 15.57 -6.68 -4.61
N ASP A 99 16.13 -6.26 -5.75
CA ASP A 99 17.37 -5.46 -5.77
C ASP A 99 17.20 -4.09 -5.12
N GLN A 100 16.07 -3.42 -5.37
CA GLN A 100 15.80 -2.11 -4.80
C GLN A 100 15.54 -2.19 -3.29
N VAL A 101 14.80 -3.22 -2.83
CA VAL A 101 14.65 -3.48 -1.39
C VAL A 101 16.01 -3.79 -0.76
N ALA A 102 16.85 -4.60 -1.43
CA ALA A 102 18.20 -4.90 -0.97
C ALA A 102 19.07 -3.64 -0.83
N SER A 103 18.92 -2.65 -1.72
CA SER A 103 19.68 -1.39 -1.68
C SER A 103 19.29 -0.45 -0.52
N ILE A 104 18.09 -0.58 0.03
CA ILE A 104 17.57 0.28 1.11
C ILE A 104 18.09 -0.24 2.46
N PRO A 105 18.64 0.58 3.37
CA PRO A 105 19.10 0.09 4.67
C PRO A 105 17.98 -0.60 5.48
N PRO A 106 18.26 -1.71 6.20
CA PRO A 106 17.28 -2.36 7.07
C PRO A 106 16.51 -1.42 8.00
N SER A 107 17.17 -0.40 8.55
CA SER A 107 16.56 0.63 9.41
C SER A 107 15.46 1.46 8.76
N ARG A 108 15.38 1.40 7.43
CA ARG A 108 14.37 2.08 6.60
C ARG A 108 13.43 1.09 5.92
N ARG A 109 13.38 -0.16 6.38
CA ARG A 109 12.44 -1.20 5.93
C ARG A 109 11.40 -1.44 7.03
N LEU A 110 10.14 -1.53 6.63
CA LEU A 110 9.05 -1.99 7.50
C LEU A 110 8.84 -3.48 7.28
N PHE A 111 8.97 -4.27 8.34
CA PHE A 111 8.58 -5.68 8.34
C PHE A 111 7.16 -5.85 8.89
N LEU A 112 6.27 -6.34 8.04
CA LEU A 112 4.86 -6.57 8.37
C LEU A 112 4.60 -8.04 8.64
N LEU A 113 4.10 -8.32 9.83
CA LEU A 113 3.64 -9.66 10.22
C LEU A 113 2.11 -9.67 10.36
N PRO A 114 1.43 -10.73 9.91
CA PRO A 114 0.00 -10.86 10.08
C PRO A 114 -0.29 -11.38 11.48
N HIS A 115 -1.29 -10.82 12.15
CA HIS A 115 -1.71 -11.34 13.45
C HIS A 115 -2.23 -12.78 13.36
N CYS A 116 -2.59 -13.28 12.17
CA CYS A 116 -3.10 -14.64 11.96
C CYS A 116 -2.07 -15.73 12.33
N LEU A 117 -0.77 -15.39 12.39
CA LEU A 117 0.28 -16.28 12.92
C LEU A 117 0.21 -16.45 14.43
N LYS A 118 -0.51 -15.57 15.14
CA LYS A 118 -0.71 -15.67 16.60
C LYS A 118 -1.41 -16.99 16.90
N HIS A 119 -0.91 -17.69 17.92
CA HIS A 119 -1.63 -18.84 18.45
C HIS A 119 -2.88 -18.35 19.21
N ALA A 120 -4.06 -18.76 18.75
CA ALA A 120 -5.34 -18.17 19.14
C ALA A 120 -5.63 -18.25 20.65
N GLU A 121 -5.17 -19.32 21.31
CA GLU A 121 -5.49 -19.60 22.72
C GLU A 121 -4.28 -19.37 23.65
N GLY A 122 -3.06 -19.57 23.14
CA GLY A 122 -1.85 -19.53 23.97
C GLY A 122 -1.12 -18.19 24.02
N CYS A 123 -1.51 -17.19 23.22
CA CYS A 123 -0.76 -15.93 23.13
C CYS A 123 -1.41 -14.79 23.95
N PRO A 124 -0.70 -14.24 24.96
CA PRO A 124 -1.20 -13.22 25.87
C PRO A 124 -1.13 -11.78 25.30
N ALA A 125 -0.80 -11.63 24.01
CA ALA A 125 -0.61 -10.32 23.39
C ALA A 125 -1.94 -9.57 23.19
N ASP A 126 -1.94 -8.30 23.56
CA ASP A 126 -3.05 -7.35 23.39
C ASP A 126 -2.93 -6.56 22.09
N TYR A 127 -3.98 -5.84 21.73
CA TYR A 127 -4.01 -4.93 20.59
C TYR A 127 -4.02 -3.48 21.05
N ASP A 128 -3.19 -2.66 20.41
CA ASP A 128 -3.23 -1.20 20.53
C ASP A 128 -3.69 -0.56 19.20
N GLU A 129 -3.59 0.77 19.11
CA GLU A 129 -3.98 1.52 17.91
C GLU A 129 -3.06 1.27 16.69
N PHE A 130 -1.88 0.69 16.90
CA PHE A 130 -0.90 0.39 15.87
C PHE A 130 -0.97 -1.07 15.41
N GLY A 131 -1.19 -2.01 16.33
CA GLY A 131 -1.23 -3.44 16.03
C GLY A 131 -1.21 -4.33 17.27
N LEU A 132 -0.77 -5.58 17.08
CA LEU A 132 -0.59 -6.55 18.15
C LEU A 132 0.73 -6.29 18.90
N ASP A 133 0.67 -6.08 20.20
CA ASP A 133 1.85 -5.93 21.05
C ASP A 133 2.37 -7.31 21.52
N CYS A 134 3.23 -7.90 20.69
CA CYS A 134 3.81 -9.22 20.96
C CYS A 134 4.70 -9.20 22.21
N LYS A 135 4.32 -9.96 23.25
CA LYS A 135 5.05 -10.13 24.51
C LYS A 135 6.14 -11.21 24.50
N THR A 136 6.54 -11.68 23.30
CA THR A 136 7.60 -12.70 23.14
C THR A 136 7.31 -14.00 23.93
N CYS A 137 6.05 -14.42 23.94
CA CYS A 137 5.58 -15.57 24.74
C CYS A 137 6.03 -16.96 24.25
N GLY A 138 6.66 -17.05 23.07
CA GLY A 138 7.10 -18.32 22.47
C GLY A 138 5.99 -19.19 21.85
N ALA A 139 4.72 -18.77 21.90
CA ALA A 139 3.60 -19.57 21.39
C ALA A 139 3.47 -19.60 19.85
N CYS A 140 4.22 -18.77 19.12
CA CYS A 140 4.20 -18.68 17.66
C CYS A 140 5.51 -18.06 17.13
N SER A 141 5.75 -18.19 15.82
CA SER A 141 6.95 -17.70 15.13
C SER A 141 7.05 -16.17 14.99
N ILE A 142 6.02 -15.41 15.40
CA ILE A 142 6.04 -13.93 15.38
C ILE A 142 7.23 -13.40 16.19
N ALA A 143 7.48 -13.97 17.37
CA ALA A 143 8.56 -13.54 18.26
C ALA A 143 9.95 -13.72 17.60
N ASP A 144 10.17 -14.86 16.95
CA ASP A 144 11.43 -15.20 16.30
C ASP A 144 11.69 -14.27 15.10
N PHE A 145 10.69 -14.07 14.25
CA PHE A 145 10.82 -13.16 13.11
C PHE A 145 10.96 -11.70 13.53
N ARG A 146 10.23 -11.27 14.55
CA ARG A 146 10.36 -9.93 15.12
C ARG A 146 11.78 -9.68 15.61
N THR A 147 12.31 -10.58 16.44
CA THR A 147 13.66 -10.48 16.99
C THR A 147 14.69 -10.43 15.87
N MET A 148 14.59 -11.34 14.90
CA MET A 148 15.50 -11.40 13.74
C MET A 148 15.51 -10.09 12.94
N ALA A 149 14.35 -9.49 12.71
CA ALA A 149 14.22 -8.25 11.96
C ALA A 149 14.70 -7.03 12.78
N GLU A 150 14.34 -6.95 14.07
CA GLU A 150 14.77 -5.88 14.98
C GLU A 150 16.30 -5.87 15.16
N ASP A 151 16.94 -7.04 15.27
CA ASP A 151 18.41 -7.17 15.34
C ASP A 151 19.11 -6.61 14.09
N MET A 152 18.46 -6.69 12.93
CA MET A 152 18.94 -6.07 11.70
C MET A 152 18.59 -4.59 11.59
N GLY A 153 17.75 -4.07 12.49
CA GLY A 153 17.33 -2.67 12.57
C GLY A 153 15.97 -2.37 11.94
N TYR A 154 15.23 -3.37 11.45
CA TYR A 154 13.92 -3.17 10.85
C TYR A 154 12.95 -2.48 11.81
N LYS A 155 12.01 -1.72 11.26
CA LYS A 155 10.78 -1.40 11.98
C LYS A 155 9.83 -2.57 11.83
N VAL A 156 9.34 -3.14 12.92
CA VAL A 156 8.42 -4.29 12.88
C VAL A 156 7.03 -3.84 13.29
N LEU A 157 6.01 -4.28 12.55
CA LEU A 157 4.62 -4.06 12.86
C LEU A 157 3.83 -5.34 12.67
N VAL A 158 3.08 -5.75 13.70
CA VAL A 158 2.17 -6.90 13.63
C VAL A 158 0.75 -6.37 13.48
N ALA A 159 0.18 -6.41 12.29
CA ALA A 159 -1.14 -5.81 12.04
C ALA A 159 -1.88 -6.53 10.90
N GLU A 160 -3.21 -6.43 10.89
CA GLU A 160 -4.01 -6.84 9.73
C GLU A 160 -4.38 -5.61 8.89
N GLY A 161 -4.14 -5.70 7.58
CA GLY A 161 -4.79 -4.84 6.59
C GLY A 161 -4.77 -3.34 6.87
N SER A 162 -3.72 -2.81 7.49
CA SER A 162 -3.81 -1.50 8.14
C SER A 162 -3.44 -0.35 7.20
N PRO A 163 -4.34 0.65 7.01
CA PRO A 163 -4.02 1.92 6.33
C PRO A 163 -2.80 2.63 6.93
N ILE A 164 -2.42 2.28 8.16
CA ILE A 164 -1.23 2.78 8.86
C ILE A 164 0.07 2.55 8.09
N VAL A 165 0.16 1.46 7.31
CA VAL A 165 1.36 1.13 6.52
C VAL A 165 1.69 2.26 5.57
N LEU A 166 0.68 2.78 4.85
CA LEU A 166 0.87 3.89 3.93
C LEU A 166 1.24 5.17 4.68
N LYS A 167 0.64 5.41 5.84
CA LYS A 167 0.99 6.56 6.70
C LYS A 167 2.46 6.51 7.15
N ILE A 168 2.99 5.34 7.51
CA ILE A 168 4.39 5.15 7.91
C ILE A 168 5.34 5.46 6.73
N ILE A 169 4.96 5.07 5.51
CA ILE A 169 5.75 5.33 4.29
C ILE A 169 5.72 6.82 3.91
N VAL A 170 4.53 7.43 3.94
CA VAL A 170 4.31 8.85 3.59
C VAL A 170 4.89 9.80 4.63
N SER A 171 4.97 9.41 5.90
CA SER A 171 5.68 10.20 6.93
C SER A 171 7.20 10.10 6.83
N GLY A 172 7.73 9.21 5.99
CA GLY A 172 9.17 9.12 5.75
C GLY A 172 9.94 8.30 6.79
N TYR A 173 9.27 7.47 7.59
CA TYR A 173 9.98 6.55 8.49
C TYR A 173 10.61 5.36 7.76
N VAL A 174 10.00 4.91 6.66
CA VAL A 174 10.44 3.73 5.89
C VAL A 174 10.31 3.97 4.39
N ASP A 175 11.15 3.32 3.60
CA ASP A 175 11.19 3.42 2.12
C ASP A 175 10.84 2.10 1.42
N ALA A 176 10.76 0.99 2.15
CA ALA A 176 10.38 -0.31 1.63
C ALA A 176 9.53 -1.10 2.62
N ILE A 177 8.75 -2.03 2.09
CA ILE A 177 7.94 -2.98 2.86
C ILE A 177 8.44 -4.39 2.59
N VAL A 178 8.70 -5.15 3.64
CA VAL A 178 8.80 -6.61 3.54
C VAL A 178 7.75 -7.23 4.45
N GLY A 179 7.22 -8.41 4.14
CA GLY A 179 6.21 -8.96 5.03
C GLY A 179 5.64 -10.31 4.68
N VAL A 180 4.80 -10.78 5.58
CA VAL A 180 4.06 -12.03 5.46
C VAL A 180 2.57 -11.70 5.45
N ALA A 181 1.81 -12.29 4.54
CA ALA A 181 0.36 -12.11 4.50
C ALA A 181 -0.33 -13.19 3.67
N CYS A 182 -1.63 -13.36 3.86
CA CYS A 182 -2.43 -14.21 2.97
C CYS A 182 -2.71 -13.50 1.64
N LEU A 183 -3.00 -14.27 0.60
CA LEU A 183 -3.29 -13.74 -0.75
C LEU A 183 -4.50 -12.78 -0.75
N ASN A 184 -5.44 -12.92 0.18
CA ASN A 184 -6.58 -12.01 0.33
C ASN A 184 -6.19 -10.60 0.76
N VAL A 185 -5.14 -10.46 1.57
CA VAL A 185 -4.60 -9.17 2.00
C VAL A 185 -3.66 -8.61 0.93
N LEU A 186 -2.78 -9.45 0.39
CA LEU A 186 -1.81 -9.05 -0.63
C LEU A 186 -2.46 -8.54 -1.91
N GLU A 187 -3.53 -9.19 -2.38
CA GLU A 187 -4.28 -8.72 -3.57
C GLU A 187 -4.86 -7.30 -3.39
N LYS A 188 -5.27 -6.93 -2.18
CA LYS A 188 -5.78 -5.58 -1.90
C LYS A 188 -4.67 -4.54 -1.80
N ALA A 189 -3.46 -4.98 -1.42
CA ALA A 189 -2.30 -4.12 -1.24
C ALA A 189 -1.56 -3.87 -2.56
N ILE A 190 -1.50 -4.87 -3.44
CA ILE A 190 -0.67 -4.84 -4.66
C ILE A 190 -1.02 -3.64 -5.55
N ASP A 191 -2.30 -3.31 -5.71
CA ASP A 191 -2.75 -2.18 -6.54
C ASP A 191 -2.17 -0.85 -6.05
N LYS A 192 -2.20 -0.62 -4.73
CA LYS A 192 -1.68 0.61 -4.13
C LYS A 192 -0.16 0.67 -4.18
N ILE A 193 0.49 -0.47 -3.95
CA ILE A 193 1.96 -0.59 -3.97
C ILE A 193 2.50 -0.32 -5.37
N LEU A 194 1.91 -0.95 -6.39
CA LEU A 194 2.30 -0.76 -7.78
C LEU A 194 2.04 0.67 -8.24
N LEU A 195 0.88 1.24 -7.92
CA LEU A 195 0.54 2.61 -8.28
C LEU A 195 1.49 3.63 -7.64
N ALA A 196 1.84 3.45 -6.36
CA ALA A 196 2.76 4.34 -5.66
C ALA A 196 4.25 4.08 -5.98
N GLY A 197 4.56 2.94 -6.61
CA GLY A 197 5.93 2.48 -6.83
C GLY A 197 6.68 2.26 -5.52
N ILE A 198 6.04 1.57 -4.57
CA ILE A 198 6.65 1.24 -3.27
C ILE A 198 7.46 -0.06 -3.42
N PRO A 199 8.78 -0.06 -3.15
CA PRO A 199 9.57 -1.28 -3.12
C PRO A 199 9.03 -2.27 -2.09
N CYS A 200 8.71 -3.49 -2.53
CA CYS A 200 8.14 -4.49 -1.65
C CYS A 200 8.62 -5.92 -1.91
N MET A 201 8.70 -6.73 -0.85
CA MET A 201 8.81 -8.18 -0.92
C MET A 201 7.77 -8.81 -0.01
N ALA A 202 7.22 -9.96 -0.41
CA ALA A 202 6.27 -10.66 0.44
C ALA A 202 6.39 -12.18 0.35
N VAL A 203 6.17 -12.84 1.48
CA VAL A 203 6.01 -14.30 1.56
C VAL A 203 4.54 -14.61 1.84
N PRO A 204 3.83 -15.26 0.89
CA PRO A 204 2.45 -15.69 1.12
C PRO A 204 2.36 -16.73 2.25
N LEU A 205 1.32 -16.61 3.07
CA LEU A 205 0.91 -17.68 3.98
C LEU A 205 0.49 -18.93 3.19
N LEU A 206 0.73 -20.11 3.76
CA LEU A 206 0.40 -21.41 3.14
C LEU A 206 -1.10 -21.72 3.20
N SER A 207 -1.84 -21.04 4.08
CA SER A 207 -3.29 -21.12 4.17
C SER A 207 -3.91 -19.75 4.42
N SER A 208 -5.20 -19.62 4.13
CA SER A 208 -5.97 -18.39 4.33
C SER A 208 -6.98 -18.48 5.48
N ASP A 209 -6.85 -19.48 6.36
CA ASP A 209 -7.88 -19.84 7.35
C ASP A 209 -7.90 -18.91 8.58
N CYS A 210 -7.11 -17.84 8.55
CA CYS A 210 -7.00 -16.79 9.58
C CYS A 210 -6.83 -17.29 11.04
N ARG A 211 -6.47 -18.56 11.25
CA ARG A 211 -6.23 -19.17 12.56
C ARG A 211 -5.17 -20.26 12.42
N ASN A 212 -4.10 -20.18 13.23
CA ASN A 212 -3.00 -21.16 13.24
C ASN A 212 -2.44 -21.48 11.84
N THR A 213 -2.29 -20.43 11.03
CA THR A 213 -1.74 -20.54 9.67
C THR A 213 -0.21 -20.70 9.72
N SER A 214 0.35 -21.35 8.71
CA SER A 214 1.79 -21.57 8.56
C SER A 214 2.37 -20.75 7.41
N VAL A 215 3.67 -20.53 7.49
CA VAL A 215 4.47 -19.83 6.48
C VAL A 215 5.74 -20.63 6.22
N ASP A 216 6.35 -20.43 5.05
CA ASP A 216 7.69 -20.96 4.81
C ASP A 216 8.73 -20.13 5.58
N GLU A 217 9.16 -20.63 6.73
CA GLU A 217 10.04 -19.89 7.64
C GLU A 217 11.42 -19.59 7.01
N ASP A 218 11.92 -20.51 6.18
CA ASP A 218 13.17 -20.32 5.45
C ASP A 218 13.08 -19.12 4.52
N TRP A 219 11.95 -18.98 3.79
CA TRP A 219 11.73 -17.85 2.88
C TRP A 219 11.57 -16.53 3.64
N VAL A 220 10.94 -16.54 4.81
CA VAL A 220 10.82 -15.34 5.66
C VAL A 220 12.21 -14.92 6.16
N SER A 221 13.01 -15.87 6.64
CA SER A 221 14.39 -15.63 7.08
C SER A 221 15.26 -15.10 5.93
N GLU A 222 15.16 -15.69 4.73
CA GLU A 222 15.86 -15.23 3.53
C GLU A 222 15.49 -13.80 3.15
N MET A 223 14.19 -13.46 3.18
CA MET A 223 13.69 -12.11 2.89
C MET A 223 14.19 -11.08 3.91
N ILE A 224 14.19 -11.41 5.21
CA ILE A 224 14.72 -10.53 6.26
C ILE A 224 16.22 -10.32 6.06
N ARG A 225 16.95 -11.40 5.74
CA ARG A 225 18.41 -11.40 5.59
C ARG A 225 18.90 -11.00 4.21
N VAL A 226 18.04 -10.43 3.36
CA VAL A 226 18.42 -10.00 2.01
C VAL A 226 19.61 -9.05 2.09
N LYS A 227 20.74 -9.49 1.52
CA LYS A 227 22.01 -8.79 1.65
C LYS A 227 21.97 -7.47 0.88
N PRO A 228 22.57 -6.40 1.41
CA PRO A 228 22.71 -5.16 0.67
C PRO A 228 23.37 -5.39 -0.69
N ARG A 229 22.69 -4.94 -1.75
CA ARG A 229 23.20 -4.96 -3.12
C ARG A 229 22.91 -3.61 -3.74
N GLN A 230 23.83 -3.10 -4.54
CA GLN A 230 23.55 -1.91 -5.33
C GLN A 230 22.58 -2.29 -6.44
N ALA A 231 21.40 -1.66 -6.45
CA ALA A 231 20.44 -1.87 -7.52
C ALA A 231 21.03 -1.31 -8.82
N ALA A 232 21.08 -2.12 -9.88
CA ALA A 232 21.57 -1.68 -11.19
C ALA A 232 20.67 -0.58 -11.77
N THR A 233 19.37 -0.67 -11.50
CA THR A 233 18.34 0.30 -11.89
C THR A 233 17.49 0.62 -10.66
N THR A 234 17.16 1.90 -10.46
CA THR A 234 16.21 2.32 -9.43
C THR A 234 14.87 2.62 -10.08
N THR A 235 13.87 1.79 -9.81
CA THR A 235 12.52 1.99 -10.32
C THR A 235 11.94 3.29 -9.79
N ARG A 236 11.32 4.07 -10.68
CA ARG A 236 10.66 5.33 -10.30
C ARG A 236 9.57 5.08 -9.25
N THR A 237 9.55 5.93 -8.23
CA THR A 237 8.58 5.89 -7.14
C THR A 237 7.85 7.22 -7.02
N TYR A 238 6.56 7.19 -6.71
CA TYR A 238 5.76 8.39 -6.43
C TYR A 238 5.77 8.77 -4.94
N VAL A 239 6.41 7.96 -4.09
CA VAL A 239 6.46 8.17 -2.64
C VAL A 239 7.03 9.54 -2.26
N HIS A 240 8.02 10.04 -3.00
CA HIS A 240 8.59 11.37 -2.75
C HIS A 240 7.58 12.50 -2.99
N LEU A 241 6.71 12.38 -4.01
CA LEU A 241 5.62 13.32 -4.28
C LEU A 241 4.53 13.20 -3.22
N MET A 242 4.20 11.99 -2.78
CA MET A 242 3.25 11.79 -1.68
C MET A 242 3.75 12.42 -0.37
N ARG A 243 5.04 12.27 -0.08
CA ARG A 243 5.72 12.92 1.06
C ARG A 243 5.69 14.44 0.92
N ALA A 244 6.01 14.98 -0.25
CA ALA A 244 5.98 16.42 -0.51
C ALA A 244 4.56 16.97 -0.34
N ALA A 245 3.56 16.32 -0.94
CA ALA A 245 2.15 16.68 -0.79
C ALA A 245 1.70 16.64 0.67
N SER A 246 2.09 15.61 1.44
CA SER A 246 1.77 15.53 2.87
C SER A 246 2.41 16.67 3.66
N ARG A 247 3.67 17.01 3.40
CA ARG A 247 4.37 18.10 4.09
C ARG A 247 3.75 19.47 3.83
N MET A 248 3.19 19.71 2.65
CA MET A 248 2.51 20.99 2.34
C MET A 248 1.37 21.34 3.30
N PHE A 249 0.80 20.33 3.97
CA PHE A 249 -0.28 20.50 4.93
C PHE A 249 0.19 20.44 6.40
N GLU A 250 1.49 20.32 6.68
CA GLU A 250 2.00 20.49 8.04
C GLU A 250 1.74 21.95 8.49
N PRO A 251 1.36 22.21 9.75
CA PRO A 251 0.89 23.52 10.18
C PRO A 251 1.82 24.69 9.81
N ASP A 252 3.13 24.50 9.97
CA ASP A 252 4.12 25.55 9.70
C ASP A 252 4.36 25.73 8.20
N GLU A 253 4.33 24.63 7.43
CA GLU A 253 4.52 24.68 5.98
C GLU A 253 3.27 25.23 5.28
N LEU A 254 2.08 24.88 5.76
CA LEU A 254 0.82 25.43 5.27
C LEU A 254 0.77 26.95 5.49
N GLU A 255 1.15 27.43 6.68
CA GLU A 255 1.25 28.86 6.99
C GLU A 255 2.28 29.56 6.08
N ARG A 256 3.40 28.88 5.77
CA ARG A 256 4.42 29.42 4.86
C ARG A 256 3.92 29.53 3.41
N LEU A 257 3.19 28.53 2.93
CA LEU A 257 2.68 28.43 1.55
C LEU A 257 1.43 29.29 1.33
N ALA A 258 0.55 29.33 2.33
CA ALA A 258 -0.68 30.11 2.36
C ALA A 258 -0.76 30.74 3.76
N PRO A 259 -0.26 31.97 3.96
CA PRO A 259 -0.34 32.63 5.25
C PRO A 259 -1.78 33.06 5.57
N ARG A 260 -2.16 32.98 6.85
CA ARG A 260 -3.47 33.45 7.32
C ARG A 260 -3.56 34.97 7.22
N LEU A 261 -4.62 35.48 6.60
CA LEU A 261 -4.81 36.91 6.35
C LEU A 261 -5.37 37.64 7.57
N ARG A 262 -6.17 36.95 8.40
CA ARG A 262 -6.79 37.56 9.59
C ARG A 262 -5.96 37.35 10.85
N GLY A 263 -4.99 36.43 10.82
CA GLY A 263 -4.17 36.07 11.97
C GLY A 263 -4.97 35.36 13.07
N GLY A 264 -4.44 35.34 14.29
CA GLY A 264 -5.08 34.71 15.45
C GLY A 264 -4.53 33.31 15.80
N PRO A 265 -4.96 32.74 16.94
CA PRO A 265 -4.45 31.47 17.42
C PRO A 265 -4.84 30.32 16.49
N ARG A 266 -3.98 29.32 16.37
CA ARG A 266 -4.35 28.04 15.76
C ARG A 266 -5.45 27.40 16.60
N LEU A 267 -6.34 26.62 15.99
CA LEU A 267 -7.38 25.91 16.74
C LEU A 267 -6.79 24.97 17.81
N ALA A 268 -5.62 24.40 17.52
CA ALA A 268 -4.84 23.60 18.47
C ALA A 268 -4.34 24.41 19.68
N GLU A 269 -4.03 25.70 19.51
CA GLU A 269 -3.59 26.61 20.57
C GLU A 269 -4.76 27.10 21.43
N ALA A 270 -5.99 27.01 20.91
CA ALA A 270 -7.20 27.41 21.63
C ALA A 270 -7.59 26.43 22.76
N ASN A 271 -6.92 25.26 22.90
CA ASN A 271 -7.06 24.32 24.04
C ASN A 271 -8.51 24.05 24.51
N GLY A 272 -9.46 23.96 23.59
CA GLY A 272 -10.87 23.71 23.93
C GLY A 272 -11.66 24.94 24.43
N GLN A 273 -11.06 26.13 24.48
CA GLN A 273 -11.77 27.40 24.77
C GLN A 273 -12.66 27.88 23.60
N GLY A 274 -12.61 27.18 22.46
CA GLY A 274 -13.46 27.42 21.30
C GLY A 274 -13.05 28.67 20.50
N ILE A 275 -13.75 28.88 19.39
CA ILE A 275 -13.56 30.02 18.47
C ILE A 275 -14.64 31.10 18.64
N GLY A 276 -15.49 30.98 19.66
CA GLY A 276 -16.65 31.86 19.87
C GLY A 276 -16.30 33.33 20.15
N ALA A 277 -15.05 33.61 20.53
CA ALA A 277 -14.53 34.96 20.73
C ALA A 277 -13.85 35.55 19.47
N LEU A 278 -13.69 34.76 18.39
CA LEU A 278 -13.14 35.24 17.13
C LEU A 278 -14.23 35.87 16.26
N ASP A 279 -13.84 36.86 15.46
CA ASP A 279 -14.67 37.32 14.33
C ASP A 279 -15.08 36.11 13.45
N PRO A 280 -16.33 36.02 12.96
CA PRO A 280 -16.81 34.85 12.20
C PRO A 280 -15.94 34.48 10.99
N ILE A 281 -15.31 35.45 10.33
CA ILE A 281 -14.42 35.18 9.18
C ILE A 281 -13.09 34.62 9.67
N ALA A 282 -12.52 35.18 10.74
CA ALA A 282 -11.32 34.64 11.38
C ALA A 282 -11.54 33.23 11.96
N ALA A 283 -12.72 32.98 12.54
CA ALA A 283 -13.14 31.66 13.01
C ALA A 283 -13.21 30.65 11.86
N THR A 284 -13.74 31.06 10.70
CA THR A 284 -13.80 30.24 9.49
C THR A 284 -12.40 29.94 8.95
N GLU A 285 -11.50 30.94 8.91
CA GLU A 285 -10.10 30.76 8.51
C GLU A 285 -9.39 29.77 9.46
N ALA A 286 -9.52 29.94 10.77
CA ALA A 286 -8.92 29.04 11.75
C ALA A 286 -9.40 27.58 11.61
N LEU A 287 -10.70 27.37 11.38
CA LEU A 287 -11.26 26.05 11.09
C LEU A 287 -10.71 25.47 9.79
N ALA A 288 -10.67 26.25 8.71
CA ALA A 288 -10.18 25.77 7.41
C ALA A 288 -8.72 25.26 7.51
N TYR A 289 -7.84 25.99 8.18
CA TYR A 289 -6.44 25.59 8.38
C TYR A 289 -6.30 24.35 9.28
N ASP A 290 -7.08 24.27 10.37
CA ASP A 290 -7.10 23.08 11.23
C ASP A 290 -7.57 21.83 10.46
N PHE A 291 -8.60 21.97 9.63
CA PHE A 291 -9.09 20.89 8.77
C PHE A 291 -8.08 20.47 7.70
N LEU A 292 -7.42 21.44 7.03
CA LEU A 292 -6.39 21.16 6.03
C LEU A 292 -5.20 20.43 6.66
N SER A 293 -4.73 20.89 7.82
CA SER A 293 -3.59 20.27 8.52
C SER A 293 -3.88 18.88 9.10
N LYS A 294 -5.16 18.57 9.36
CA LYS A 294 -5.61 17.22 9.73
C LYS A 294 -5.87 16.31 8.52
N GLY A 295 -5.46 16.72 7.33
CA GLY A 295 -5.55 15.93 6.09
C GLY A 295 -6.92 15.97 5.40
N GLY A 296 -7.79 16.93 5.74
CA GLY A 296 -8.93 17.32 4.91
C GLY A 296 -9.93 16.22 4.54
N LYS A 297 -10.22 15.28 5.45
CA LYS A 297 -11.00 14.04 5.18
C LYS A 297 -12.32 14.20 4.41
N HIS A 298 -12.92 15.40 4.36
CA HIS A 298 -14.19 15.69 3.70
C HIS A 298 -14.09 16.34 2.30
N SER A 299 -12.90 16.81 1.88
CA SER A 299 -12.71 17.51 0.59
C SER A 299 -12.02 16.67 -0.48
N ARG A 300 -12.21 15.35 -0.43
CA ARG A 300 -11.77 14.40 -1.47
C ARG A 300 -12.12 14.79 -2.91
N PRO A 301 -13.19 15.57 -3.22
CA PRO A 301 -13.40 16.03 -4.60
C PRO A 301 -12.52 17.21 -5.03
N PHE A 302 -11.91 17.95 -4.10
CA PHE A 302 -11.21 19.21 -4.40
C PHE A 302 -9.71 19.21 -4.08
N ILE A 303 -9.24 18.28 -3.24
CA ILE A 303 -7.81 18.05 -3.00
C ILE A 303 -7.49 16.62 -3.44
N THR A 304 -7.15 16.48 -4.71
CA THR A 304 -6.73 15.25 -5.38
C THR A 304 -5.33 14.79 -4.95
N LEU A 305 -5.02 14.78 -3.65
CA LEU A 305 -3.74 14.31 -3.13
C LEU A 305 -3.90 13.71 -1.73
N ALA A 306 -4.59 12.58 -1.58
CA ALA A 306 -4.44 11.70 -0.41
C ALA A 306 -5.07 10.31 -0.66
N VAL A 307 -4.21 9.29 -0.73
CA VAL A 307 -4.57 7.85 -0.77
C VAL A 307 -4.66 7.29 0.64
#